data_AF-A0A9X4KY31-F1
#
_entry.id   AF-A0A9X4KY31-F1
#
_cell.length_a   1.000
_cell.length_b   1.000
_cell.length_c   1.000
_cell.angle_alpha   90.00
_cell.angle_beta   90.00
_cell.angle_gamma   90.00
#
_symmetry.space_group_name_H-M   'P 1'
#
loop_
_entity.id
_entity.type
_entity.pdbx_description
1 polymer ?
#
loop_
_entity_poly.entity_id
_entity_poly.type
_entity_poly.pdbx_seq_one_letter_code
_entity_poly.pdbx_strand_id
1 'polypeptide(L)'
;MVRKKGKPNPADGVVDISDEREWERSRTRRAASPKRPLKEETNSDEAPAASSGSASAVIVAVEADAKRPAMYKLAIAVEGQAEQALISVHEDTLVAWRLLKDRRLSPEEWEMLRKEQEKEEAYRSALYMLDFKARTQAELRRGAGPQRLCGRGDRRLP
;
A
#
# COMPACT_ATOMS: atom_id res chain seq x y z
N MET A 1 -63.03 20.42 9.10
CA MET A 1 -62.44 19.52 8.08
C MET A 1 -60.92 19.53 8.23
N VAL A 2 -60.32 18.48 8.77
CA VAL A 2 -58.87 18.41 9.06
C VAL A 2 -58.21 17.50 8.03
N ARG A 3 -57.29 18.04 7.23
CA ARG A 3 -56.52 17.26 6.23
C ARG A 3 -55.37 16.53 6.93
N LYS A 4 -55.40 15.19 6.93
CA LYS A 4 -54.30 14.33 7.39
C LYS A 4 -53.09 14.51 6.46
N LYS A 5 -51.94 14.94 7.01
CA LYS A 5 -50.64 14.92 6.31
C LYS A 5 -50.14 13.48 6.22
N GLY A 6 -49.93 12.99 4.99
CA GLY A 6 -49.28 11.71 4.71
C GLY A 6 -47.79 11.75 5.09
N LYS A 7 -47.27 10.62 5.57
CA LYS A 7 -45.83 10.43 5.82
C LYS A 7 -45.13 10.13 4.49
N PRO A 8 -43.94 10.70 4.21
CA PRO A 8 -43.18 10.37 3.02
C PRO A 8 -42.56 8.97 3.11
N ASN A 9 -42.51 8.29 1.97
CA ASN A 9 -42.00 6.93 1.79
C ASN A 9 -40.48 6.98 1.60
N PRO A 10 -39.65 6.17 2.30
CA PRO A 10 -38.18 6.28 2.27
C PRO A 10 -37.51 5.61 1.05
N ALA A 11 -38.24 5.35 -0.03
CA ALA A 11 -37.73 4.60 -1.18
C ALA A 11 -37.13 5.47 -2.29
N ASP A 12 -37.33 6.80 -2.26
CA ASP A 12 -36.68 7.71 -3.20
C ASP A 12 -35.37 8.23 -2.59
N GLY A 13 -34.29 7.50 -2.85
CA GLY A 13 -32.92 7.92 -2.57
C GLY A 13 -32.48 9.08 -3.47
N VAL A 14 -33.15 10.22 -3.36
CA VAL A 14 -32.67 11.50 -3.88
C VAL A 14 -31.59 11.99 -2.92
N VAL A 15 -30.34 11.83 -3.32
CA VAL A 15 -29.21 12.54 -2.70
C VAL A 15 -29.35 13.99 -3.13
N ASP A 16 -29.65 14.87 -2.18
CA ASP A 16 -29.73 16.31 -2.39
C ASP A 16 -28.30 16.82 -2.69
N ILE A 17 -28.01 17.12 -3.96
CA ILE A 17 -26.70 17.61 -4.43
C ILE A 17 -26.54 19.12 -4.16
N SER A 18 -27.44 19.73 -3.38
CA SER A 18 -27.40 21.16 -3.07
C SER A 18 -26.26 21.58 -2.11
N ASP A 19 -25.31 20.69 -1.78
CA ASP A 19 -24.26 20.91 -0.79
C ASP A 19 -22.84 21.12 -1.35
N GLU A 20 -22.72 21.60 -2.59
CA GLU A 20 -21.42 22.07 -3.11
C GLU A 20 -20.87 23.28 -2.31
N ARG A 21 -21.74 24.03 -1.61
CA ARG A 21 -21.36 25.20 -0.79
C ARG A 21 -20.70 24.85 0.55
N GLU A 22 -20.90 23.67 1.11
CA GLU A 22 -20.18 23.23 2.32
C GLU A 22 -18.78 22.68 2.00
N TRP A 23 -18.60 22.09 0.82
CA TRP A 23 -17.29 21.62 0.37
C TRP A 23 -16.29 22.78 0.21
N GLU A 24 -16.74 23.91 -0.35
CA GLU A 24 -15.89 25.09 -0.57
C GLU A 24 -15.47 25.79 0.75
N ARG A 25 -16.34 25.79 1.77
CA ARG A 25 -16.04 26.31 3.12
C ARG A 25 -14.99 25.47 3.86
N SER A 26 -14.84 24.20 3.51
CA SER A 26 -13.87 23.31 4.16
C SER A 26 -12.43 23.56 3.69
N ARG A 27 -12.22 24.10 2.48
CA ARG A 27 -10.89 24.46 1.98
C ARG A 27 -10.34 25.74 2.60
N THR A 28 -11.17 26.75 2.78
CA THR A 28 -10.72 28.06 3.31
C THR A 28 -10.34 28.00 4.79
N ARG A 29 -10.90 27.08 5.59
CA ARG A 29 -10.46 26.86 6.99
C ARG A 29 -9.07 26.24 7.12
N ARG A 30 -8.56 25.51 6.13
CA ARG A 30 -7.19 24.96 6.16
C ARG A 30 -6.11 25.97 5.79
N ALA A 31 -6.46 27.08 5.13
CA ALA A 31 -5.50 28.12 4.76
C ALA A 31 -5.18 29.09 5.91
N ALA A 32 -5.95 29.06 7.00
CA ALA A 32 -5.77 29.92 8.17
C ALA A 32 -5.37 29.11 9.40
N SER A 33 -4.23 28.41 9.34
CA SER A 33 -3.58 27.91 10.56
C SER A 33 -2.68 29.02 11.14
N PRO A 34 -2.91 29.46 12.39
CA PRO A 34 -2.03 30.41 13.06
C PRO A 34 -0.64 29.80 13.29
N LYS A 35 0.39 30.61 13.02
CA LYS A 35 1.82 30.34 13.26
C LYS A 35 2.02 29.70 14.63
N ARG A 36 2.50 28.45 14.67
CA ARG A 36 3.03 27.84 15.89
C ARG A 36 4.33 28.57 16.28
N PRO A 37 4.50 29.01 17.54
CA PRO A 37 5.76 29.55 18.00
C PRO A 37 6.83 28.46 18.04
N LEU A 38 7.98 28.78 17.45
CA LEU A 38 9.20 28.00 17.46
C LEU A 38 9.68 27.87 18.91
N LYS A 39 9.59 26.66 19.48
CA LYS A 39 10.36 26.31 20.68
C LYS A 39 11.60 25.54 20.21
N GLU A 40 12.73 26.24 20.22
CA GLU A 40 14.04 25.64 20.34
C GLU A 40 14.11 24.95 21.71
N GLU A 41 14.15 23.62 21.72
CA GLU A 41 14.70 22.88 22.84
C GLU A 41 15.86 22.06 22.31
N THR A 42 17.04 22.64 22.52
CA THR A 42 18.32 21.97 22.59
C THR A 42 18.23 20.87 23.63
N ASN A 43 18.28 19.62 23.20
CA ASN A 43 18.67 18.52 24.07
C ASN A 43 19.95 17.92 23.50
N SER A 44 21.01 18.11 24.28
CA SER A 44 22.32 17.55 24.07
C SER A 44 22.33 16.04 24.25
N ASP A 45 23.39 15.47 23.70
CA ASP A 45 24.14 14.34 24.23
C ASP A 45 23.72 12.90 23.93
N GLU A 46 24.77 12.20 23.49
CA GLU A 46 25.03 10.78 23.62
C GLU A 46 24.25 9.81 22.72
N ALA A 47 24.86 9.57 21.55
CA ALA A 47 24.70 8.33 20.83
C ALA A 47 24.89 7.11 21.76
N PRO A 48 24.16 6.04 21.50
CA PRO A 48 24.88 4.81 21.21
C PRO A 48 24.69 4.50 19.74
N ALA A 49 25.83 4.50 19.04
CA ALA A 49 26.02 3.74 17.83
C ALA A 49 25.64 2.28 18.12
N ALA A 50 24.37 1.95 17.91
CA ALA A 50 23.98 0.58 17.61
C ALA A 50 24.37 0.34 16.15
N SER A 51 25.68 0.16 15.92
CA SER A 51 26.20 -0.57 14.78
C SER A 51 25.80 -2.04 14.93
N SER A 52 24.49 -2.31 14.92
CA SER A 52 24.03 -3.61 14.46
C SER A 52 24.55 -3.69 13.03
N GLY A 53 25.48 -4.61 12.79
CA GLY A 53 25.99 -4.94 11.47
C GLY A 53 24.79 -5.31 10.62
N SER A 54 24.22 -4.29 10.00
CA SER A 54 22.95 -4.33 9.32
C SER A 54 23.31 -4.81 7.94
N ALA A 55 23.18 -6.13 7.74
CA ALA A 55 23.52 -6.80 6.51
C ALA A 55 23.02 -5.98 5.32
N SER A 56 23.95 -5.37 4.58
CA SER A 56 23.58 -4.52 3.46
C SER A 56 23.12 -5.43 2.33
N ALA A 57 21.94 -5.16 1.78
CA ALA A 57 21.39 -5.97 0.70
C ALA A 57 21.70 -5.29 -0.64
N VAL A 58 22.24 -6.03 -1.61
CA VAL A 58 22.54 -5.52 -2.95
C VAL A 58 21.69 -6.25 -3.97
N ILE A 59 21.05 -5.49 -4.85
CA ILE A 59 20.29 -6.05 -5.97
C ILE A 59 21.26 -6.52 -7.03
N VAL A 60 21.38 -7.84 -7.21
CA VAL A 60 22.31 -8.45 -8.16
C VAL A 60 21.70 -8.53 -9.55
N ALA A 61 20.43 -8.93 -9.63
CA ALA A 61 19.73 -9.08 -10.89
C ALA A 61 18.26 -8.69 -10.78
N VAL A 62 17.73 -8.21 -11.90
CA VAL A 62 16.33 -7.86 -12.07
C VAL A 62 15.87 -8.54 -13.36
N GLU A 63 15.02 -9.54 -13.24
CA GLU A 63 14.51 -10.32 -14.36
C GLU A 63 12.99 -10.16 -14.49
N ALA A 64 12.50 -9.93 -15.70
CA ALA A 64 11.06 -9.92 -15.95
C ALA A 64 10.48 -11.34 -15.84
N ASP A 65 9.33 -11.51 -15.19
CA ASP A 65 8.66 -12.81 -15.13
C ASP A 65 7.92 -13.09 -16.44
N ALA A 66 8.39 -14.09 -17.19
CA ALA A 66 7.78 -14.51 -18.45
C ALA A 66 6.31 -14.94 -18.31
N LYS A 67 5.87 -15.37 -17.11
CA LYS A 67 4.49 -15.80 -16.88
C LYS A 67 3.54 -14.65 -16.56
N ARG A 68 4.04 -13.53 -16.04
CA ARG A 68 3.23 -12.42 -15.51
C ARG A 68 3.84 -11.09 -15.96
N PRO A 69 3.31 -10.44 -17.01
CA PRO A 69 3.96 -9.32 -17.71
C PRO A 69 4.06 -8.00 -16.92
N ALA A 70 3.83 -8.01 -15.60
CA ALA A 70 4.00 -6.85 -14.70
C ALA A 70 4.73 -7.23 -13.39
N MET A 71 5.26 -8.45 -13.31
CA MET A 71 6.02 -8.94 -12.16
C MET A 71 7.48 -9.10 -12.56
N TYR A 72 8.36 -8.72 -11.65
CA TYR A 72 9.80 -8.86 -11.79
C TYR A 72 10.32 -9.74 -10.66
N LYS A 73 11.36 -10.52 -10.94
CA LYS A 73 12.11 -11.31 -9.97
C LYS A 73 13.40 -10.56 -9.66
N LEU A 74 13.57 -10.20 -8.41
CA LEU A 74 14.78 -9.57 -7.90
C LEU A 74 15.62 -10.64 -7.23
N ALA A 75 16.87 -10.79 -7.68
CA ALA A 75 17.88 -11.57 -6.98
C ALA A 75 18.71 -10.63 -6.13
N ILE A 76 18.70 -10.84 -4.81
CA ILE A 76 19.27 -9.91 -3.85
C ILE A 76 20.32 -10.67 -3.03
N ALA A 77 21.55 -10.18 -3.08
CA ALA A 77 22.64 -10.68 -2.25
C ALA A 77 22.64 -9.91 -0.94
N VAL A 78 22.41 -10.62 0.16
CA VAL A 78 22.50 -10.04 1.50
C VAL A 78 23.93 -10.25 1.99
N GLU A 79 24.59 -9.17 2.40
CA GLU A 79 25.96 -9.21 2.90
C GLU A 79 26.03 -10.12 4.15
N GLY A 80 26.76 -11.24 4.02
CA GLY A 80 26.85 -12.28 5.05
C GLY A 80 26.03 -13.55 4.78
N GLN A 81 25.23 -13.61 3.72
CA GLN A 81 24.57 -14.83 3.26
C GLN A 81 25.07 -15.22 1.86
N ALA A 82 25.45 -16.49 1.71
CA ALA A 82 25.83 -17.06 0.41
C ALA A 82 24.62 -17.26 -0.52
N GLU A 83 23.41 -17.35 0.06
CA GLU A 83 22.18 -17.56 -0.68
C GLU A 83 21.57 -16.22 -1.12
N GLN A 84 21.23 -16.12 -2.40
CA GLN A 84 20.54 -14.97 -2.97
C GLN A 84 19.04 -15.09 -2.63
N ALA A 85 18.48 -14.05 -2.02
CA ALA A 85 17.05 -13.97 -1.80
C ALA A 85 16.36 -13.62 -3.12
N LEU A 86 15.48 -14.51 -3.59
CA LEU A 86 14.60 -14.22 -4.72
C LEU A 86 13.26 -13.68 -4.23
N ILE A 87 12.93 -12.44 -4.61
CA ILE A 87 11.63 -11.83 -4.33
C ILE A 87 10.94 -11.48 -5.65
N SER A 88 9.64 -11.75 -5.72
CA SER A 88 8.80 -11.25 -6.82
C SER A 88 8.20 -9.90 -6.42
N VAL A 89 8.47 -8.87 -7.22
CA VAL A 89 8.04 -7.50 -6.98
C VAL A 89 7.22 -7.02 -8.17
N HIS A 90 6.22 -6.18 -7.89
CA HIS A 90 5.42 -5.56 -8.94
C HIS A 90 6.18 -4.43 -9.65
N GLU A 91 5.87 -4.19 -10.94
CA GLU A 91 6.47 -3.11 -11.73
C GLU A 91 6.37 -1.74 -11.04
N ASP A 92 5.18 -1.38 -10.54
CA ASP A 92 4.97 -0.09 -9.90
C ASP A 92 5.83 0.08 -8.65
N THR A 93 5.99 -0.99 -7.86
CA THR A 93 6.86 -0.99 -6.67
C THR A 93 8.33 -0.88 -7.08
N LEU A 94 8.74 -1.58 -8.15
CA LEU A 94 10.09 -1.49 -8.71
C LEU A 94 10.42 -0.07 -9.16
N VAL A 95 9.50 0.58 -9.88
CA VAL A 95 9.67 1.94 -10.40
C VAL A 95 9.61 2.98 -9.28
N ALA A 96 8.65 2.87 -8.37
CA ALA A 96 8.48 3.81 -7.24
C ALA A 96 9.72 3.83 -6.36
N TRP A 97 10.28 2.64 -6.08
CA TRP A 97 11.49 2.54 -5.30
C TRP A 97 12.73 2.84 -6.15
N ARG A 98 12.71 2.66 -7.48
CA ARG A 98 13.89 2.69 -8.35
C ARG A 98 14.86 1.56 -8.00
N LEU A 99 14.34 0.35 -7.97
CA LEU A 99 15.11 -0.87 -7.72
C LEU A 99 15.86 -1.26 -9.00
N LEU A 100 17.06 -0.71 -9.15
CA LEU A 100 17.98 -1.03 -10.24
C LEU A 100 19.04 -2.00 -9.75
N LYS A 101 19.69 -2.69 -10.69
CA LYS A 101 20.88 -3.48 -10.41
C LYS A 101 21.94 -2.64 -9.67
N ASP A 102 22.70 -3.30 -8.81
CA ASP A 102 23.78 -2.73 -7.99
C ASP A 102 23.34 -1.70 -6.95
N ARG A 103 22.02 -1.48 -6.79
CA ARG A 103 21.53 -0.64 -5.70
C ARG A 103 21.68 -1.36 -4.37
N ARG A 104 22.19 -0.62 -3.38
CA ARG A 104 22.24 -1.03 -1.97
C ARG A 104 20.94 -0.64 -1.28
N LEU A 105 20.41 -1.56 -0.50
CA LEU A 105 19.23 -1.43 0.35
C LEU A 105 19.68 -1.58 1.80
N SER A 106 19.30 -0.62 2.63
CA SER A 106 19.38 -0.77 4.08
C SER A 106 18.37 -1.83 4.57
N PRO A 107 18.57 -2.45 5.74
CA PRO A 107 17.60 -3.39 6.28
C PRO A 107 16.24 -2.72 6.57
N GLU A 108 16.23 -1.43 6.90
CA GLU A 108 14.98 -0.69 7.10
C GLU A 108 14.23 -0.50 5.77
N GLU A 109 14.96 -0.14 4.71
CA GLU A 109 14.41 -0.05 3.36
C GLU A 109 13.87 -1.40 2.89
N TRP A 110 14.56 -2.48 3.23
CA TRP A 110 14.13 -3.84 2.92
C TRP A 110 12.79 -4.21 3.55
N GLU A 111 12.60 -3.89 4.84
CA GLU A 111 11.33 -4.14 5.51
C GLU A 111 10.20 -3.27 4.96
N MET A 112 10.50 -2.00 4.65
CA MET A 112 9.54 -1.11 4.01
C MET A 112 9.13 -1.60 2.63
N LEU A 113 10.08 -2.11 1.83
CA LEU A 113 9.80 -2.70 0.52
C LEU A 113 8.82 -3.87 0.63
N ARG A 114 9.01 -4.76 1.62
CA ARG A 114 8.06 -5.87 1.87
C ARG A 114 6.65 -5.39 2.20
N LYS A 115 6.53 -4.37 3.04
CA LYS A 115 5.23 -3.79 3.41
C LYS A 115 4.54 -3.14 2.20
N GLU A 116 5.29 -2.41 1.37
CA GLU A 116 4.73 -1.78 0.17
C GLU A 116 4.31 -2.84 -0.87
N GLN A 117 5.09 -3.90 -1.03
CA GLN A 117 4.73 -5.04 -1.90
C GLN A 117 3.44 -5.73 -1.43
N GLU A 118 3.30 -5.98 -0.12
CA GLU A 118 2.08 -6.58 0.45
C GLU A 118 0.84 -5.70 0.20
N LYS A 119 1.00 -4.38 0.37
CA LYS A 119 -0.04 -3.39 0.08
C LYS A 119 -0.42 -3.37 -1.40
N GLU A 120 0.55 -3.43 -2.30
CA GLU A 120 0.31 -3.47 -3.75
C GLU A 120 -0.40 -4.77 -4.17
N GLU A 121 0.00 -5.91 -3.60
CA GLU A 121 -0.68 -7.19 -3.83
C GLU A 121 -2.13 -7.17 -3.33
N ALA A 122 -2.35 -6.62 -2.13
CA ALA A 122 -3.69 -6.41 -1.59
C ALA A 122 -4.53 -5.52 -2.52
N TYR A 123 -3.98 -4.40 -2.98
CA TYR A 123 -4.65 -3.49 -3.90
C TYR A 123 -5.04 -4.16 -5.22
N ARG A 124 -4.11 -4.87 -5.86
CA ARG A 124 -4.39 -5.60 -7.11
C ARG A 124 -5.41 -6.73 -6.91
N SER A 125 -5.36 -7.42 -5.78
CA SER A 125 -6.35 -8.44 -5.46
C SER A 125 -7.75 -7.82 -5.29
N ALA A 126 -7.83 -6.62 -4.73
CA ALA A 126 -9.08 -5.87 -4.61
C ALA A 126 -9.61 -5.44 -5.97
N LEU A 127 -8.76 -4.90 -6.85
CA LEU A 127 -9.13 -4.57 -8.23
C LEU A 127 -9.66 -5.79 -8.97
N TYR A 128 -8.94 -6.92 -8.88
CA TYR A 128 -9.38 -8.16 -9.50
C TYR A 128 -10.77 -8.59 -8.99
N MET A 129 -11.05 -8.47 -7.68
CA MET A 129 -12.39 -8.77 -7.15
C MET A 129 -13.49 -7.83 -7.67
N LEU A 130 -13.15 -6.56 -7.93
CA LEU A 130 -14.07 -5.54 -8.43
C LEU A 130 -14.35 -5.70 -9.93
N ASP A 131 -13.37 -6.15 -10.71
CA ASP A 131 -13.50 -6.34 -12.15
C ASP A 131 -14.58 -7.39 -12.51
N PHE A 132 -14.78 -8.42 -11.69
CA PHE A 132 -15.83 -9.42 -11.95
C PHE A 132 -17.21 -9.00 -11.45
N LYS A 133 -17.29 -8.29 -10.33
CA LYS A 133 -18.56 -7.96 -9.68
C LYS A 133 -18.38 -6.80 -8.70
N ALA A 134 -19.37 -5.90 -8.66
CA ALA A 134 -19.45 -4.87 -7.63
C ALA A 134 -19.44 -5.52 -6.22
N ARG A 135 -18.52 -5.08 -5.37
CA ARG A 135 -18.36 -5.54 -3.99
C ARG A 135 -18.60 -4.43 -3.00
N THR A 136 -19.05 -4.81 -1.81
CA THR A 136 -19.14 -3.88 -0.68
C THR A 136 -17.78 -3.71 -0.01
N GLN A 137 -17.59 -2.60 0.71
CA GLN A 137 -16.34 -2.34 1.44
C GLN A 137 -16.02 -3.46 2.46
N ALA A 138 -17.04 -4.06 3.08
CA ALA A 138 -16.86 -5.17 4.01
C ALA A 138 -16.31 -6.43 3.32
N GLU A 139 -16.77 -6.73 2.10
CA GLU A 139 -16.27 -7.85 1.30
C GLU A 139 -14.82 -7.63 0.86
N LEU A 140 -14.48 -6.40 0.43
CA LEU A 140 -13.11 -6.06 0.06
C LEU A 140 -12.16 -6.20 1.25
N ARG A 141 -12.53 -5.71 2.43
CA ARG A 141 -11.71 -5.88 3.65
C ARG A 141 -11.49 -7.35 4.01
N ARG A 142 -12.47 -8.22 3.73
CA ARG A 142 -12.35 -9.66 3.98
C ARG A 142 -11.50 -10.36 2.92
N GLY A 143 -11.61 -9.95 1.67
CA GLY A 143 -10.97 -10.62 0.52
C GLY A 143 -9.58 -10.11 0.16
N ALA A 144 -9.28 -8.84 0.42
CA ALA A 144 -8.02 -8.17 0.07
C ALA A 144 -6.98 -8.20 1.21
N GLY A 145 -7.27 -8.90 2.32
CA GLY A 145 -6.29 -9.13 3.38
C GLY A 145 -5.09 -9.93 2.85
N PRO A 146 -3.97 -9.94 3.59
CA PRO A 146 -2.76 -10.64 3.15
C PRO A 146 -3.11 -12.06 2.75
N GLN A 147 -2.96 -12.34 1.45
CA GLN A 147 -3.10 -13.70 0.98
C GLN A 147 -1.92 -14.44 1.58
N ARG A 148 -2.17 -15.12 2.70
CA ARG A 148 -1.32 -16.23 3.12
C ARG A 148 -1.13 -17.04 1.86
N LEU A 149 0.11 -17.09 1.36
CA LEU A 149 0.52 -17.85 0.20
C LEU A 149 0.21 -19.32 0.48
N CYS A 150 -1.06 -19.72 0.39
CA CYS A 150 -1.46 -21.10 0.33
C CYS A 150 -1.13 -21.53 -1.09
N GLY A 151 0.07 -22.09 -1.23
CA GLY A 151 0.48 -22.84 -2.41
C GLY A 151 -0.64 -23.77 -2.82
N ARG A 152 -1.36 -23.40 -3.88
CA ARG A 152 -2.10 -24.36 -4.70
C ARG A 152 -1.06 -25.10 -5.54
N GLY A 153 -0.32 -25.97 -4.86
CA GLY A 153 0.40 -27.06 -5.51
C GLY A 153 -0.63 -27.98 -6.17
N ASP A 154 -0.34 -28.32 -7.42
CA ASP A 154 -0.76 -29.52 -8.14
C ASP A 154 -2.17 -30.06 -7.89
N ARG A 155 -3.09 -29.70 -8.78
CA ARG A 155 -4.05 -30.68 -9.27
C ARG A 155 -3.54 -31.23 -10.59
N ARG A 156 -2.81 -32.34 -10.52
CA ARG A 156 -2.65 -33.29 -11.63
C ARG A 156 -4.04 -33.63 -12.15
N LEU A 157 -4.28 -33.35 -13.43
CA LEU A 157 -5.38 -33.95 -14.17
C LEU A 157 -4.93 -35.37 -14.60
N PRO A 158 -5.79 -36.39 -14.50
CA PRO A 158 -5.53 -37.71 -15.06
C PRO A 158 -5.51 -37.67 -16.60
#